data_AF-A0A4D4LMD4-F1
#
_entry.id   AF-A0A4D4LMD4-F1
#
_cell.length_a   1.000
_cell.length_b   1.000
_cell.length_c   1.000
_cell.angle_alpha   90.00
_cell.angle_beta   90.00
_cell.angle_gamma   90.00
#
_symmetry.space_group_name_H-M   'P 1'
#
loop_
_entity.id
_entity.type
_entity.pdbx_description
1 polymer ?
#
loop_
_entity_poly.entity_id
_entity_poly.type
_entity_poly.pdbx_seq_one_letter_code
_entity_poly.pdbx_strand_id
1 'polypeptide(L)'
;MVNPRPQSTAPASTTADRGGGTAEPSWPLTTWQGWNRFAATDPPTPPRPGDPPRSTEERLACHSAFVTIRTPAISTLATQVRTLTILGRHQQTTARPSLIVTGPAAAGKTTALLHVSRACHLAHTRKNPPPPGSAHAAVPVAYALVPPGATAKTLITEFARYLGIPTTTRMTQTQITDAVCHTYTAAGIHLVLIDEIHRLNPRTTTGAQAAGLLKDLTERLPATFVYAGINLPDTPCSPAPAASKNRQVDEVQAVFDRSGDWPRASRRAVPHCRPLRGVGRLKCSPRREGIDRGP
;
A
#
# COMPACT_ATOMS: atom_id res chain seq x y z
N MET A 1 -27.66 46.95 54.24
CA MET A 1 -27.01 47.73 53.15
C MET A 1 -26.13 46.77 52.35
N VAL A 2 -26.55 46.38 51.15
CA VAL A 2 -25.77 46.04 49.94
C VAL A 2 -26.75 45.47 48.91
N ASN A 3 -26.68 46.04 47.72
CA ASN A 3 -27.45 45.79 46.50
C ASN A 3 -26.60 44.87 45.56
N PRO A 4 -26.98 44.59 44.30
CA PRO A 4 -27.73 43.41 43.80
C PRO A 4 -26.98 42.63 42.69
N ARG A 5 -27.65 41.66 42.02
CA ARG A 5 -27.64 41.31 40.55
C ARG A 5 -27.92 39.80 40.31
N PRO A 6 -28.33 39.35 39.10
CA PRO A 6 -29.59 39.64 38.39
C PRO A 6 -30.31 38.34 37.93
N GLN A 7 -31.58 38.47 37.55
CA GLN A 7 -32.39 37.39 36.96
C GLN A 7 -32.01 37.14 35.50
N SER A 8 -31.98 35.87 35.06
CA SER A 8 -31.98 35.51 33.64
C SER A 8 -33.04 34.45 33.37
N THR A 9 -33.95 34.84 32.48
CA THR A 9 -35.16 34.17 31.99
C THR A 9 -34.85 32.93 31.15
N ALA A 10 -35.56 31.84 31.43
CA ALA A 10 -35.73 30.73 30.49
C ALA A 10 -36.69 31.13 29.36
N PRO A 11 -36.54 30.56 28.15
CA PRO A 11 -37.73 30.23 27.38
C PRO A 11 -37.74 28.80 26.84
N ALA A 12 -38.88 28.16 27.11
CA ALA A 12 -39.69 27.26 26.28
C ALA A 12 -39.00 26.39 25.20
N SER A 13 -39.16 25.09 25.43
CA SER A 13 -39.11 23.99 24.49
C SER A 13 -39.92 24.24 23.20
N THR A 14 -39.25 24.13 22.05
CA THR A 14 -39.90 23.81 20.76
C THR A 14 -39.27 22.54 20.24
N THR A 15 -40.04 21.46 20.30
CA THR A 15 -39.77 20.18 19.64
C THR A 15 -39.85 20.37 18.13
N ALA A 16 -38.69 20.38 17.46
CA ALA A 16 -38.60 20.22 16.02
C ALA A 16 -38.03 18.82 15.75
N ASP A 17 -38.94 17.89 15.48
CA ASP A 17 -38.68 16.62 14.83
C ASP A 17 -37.98 16.89 13.48
N ARG A 18 -36.67 16.63 13.42
CA ARG A 18 -35.91 16.56 12.17
C ARG A 18 -35.33 15.17 12.07
N GLY A 19 -35.88 14.41 11.12
CA GLY A 19 -35.58 13.01 10.84
C GLY A 19 -34.10 12.66 11.02
N GLY A 20 -33.86 11.80 11.99
CA GLY A 20 -32.60 11.11 12.18
C GLY A 20 -32.39 10.14 11.03
N GLY A 21 -31.84 10.61 9.91
CA GLY A 21 -31.05 9.75 9.05
C GLY A 21 -29.87 9.27 9.89
N THR A 22 -29.90 8.01 10.34
CA THR A 22 -28.75 7.37 10.96
C THR A 22 -27.62 7.42 9.95
N ALA A 23 -26.73 8.41 10.07
CA ALA A 23 -25.54 8.50 9.25
C ALA A 23 -24.78 7.19 9.43
N GLU A 24 -24.73 6.37 8.38
CA GLU A 24 -24.00 5.11 8.45
C GLU A 24 -22.58 5.40 8.92
N PRO A 25 -22.02 4.58 9.84
CA PRO A 25 -20.68 4.83 10.32
C PRO A 25 -19.72 4.84 9.11
N SER A 26 -18.97 5.93 8.97
CA SER A 26 -17.94 6.03 7.94
C SER A 26 -16.64 5.49 8.54
N TRP A 27 -16.31 4.24 8.22
CA TRP A 27 -15.04 3.64 8.63
C TRP A 27 -13.92 4.08 7.70
N PRO A 28 -12.75 4.51 8.21
CA PRO A 28 -11.63 4.88 7.36
C PRO A 28 -11.04 3.65 6.65
N LEU A 29 -10.51 3.82 5.44
CA LEU A 29 -9.87 2.76 4.63
C LEU A 29 -8.74 2.01 5.35
N THR A 30 -8.15 2.65 6.36
CA THR A 30 -7.08 2.09 7.19
C THR A 30 -7.61 1.19 8.31
N THR A 31 -8.89 0.78 8.26
CA THR A 31 -9.51 -0.28 9.07
C THR A 31 -10.04 -1.38 8.16
N TRP A 32 -10.14 -2.60 8.68
CA TRP A 32 -10.74 -3.71 7.95
C TRP A 32 -12.17 -3.41 7.50
N GLN A 33 -13.00 -2.81 8.35
CA GLN A 33 -14.39 -2.46 8.02
C GLN A 33 -14.45 -1.48 6.84
N GLY A 34 -13.62 -0.43 6.88
CA GLY A 34 -13.53 0.54 5.79
C GLY A 34 -12.99 -0.07 4.50
N TRP A 35 -11.96 -0.92 4.60
CA TRP A 35 -11.42 -1.66 3.46
C TRP A 35 -12.45 -2.62 2.85
N ASN A 36 -13.11 -3.43 3.66
CA ASN A 36 -14.09 -4.42 3.20
C ASN A 36 -15.27 -3.75 2.51
N ARG A 37 -15.78 -2.64 3.08
CA ARG A 37 -16.79 -1.80 2.44
C ARG A 37 -16.29 -1.30 1.08
N PHE A 38 -15.10 -0.70 1.03
CA PHE A 38 -14.52 -0.23 -0.23
C PHE A 38 -14.35 -1.35 -1.28
N ALA A 39 -13.92 -2.54 -0.86
CA ALA A 39 -13.71 -3.66 -1.76
C ALA A 39 -15.01 -4.22 -2.32
N ALA A 40 -16.05 -4.32 -1.48
CA ALA A 40 -17.37 -4.84 -1.82
C ALA A 40 -18.26 -3.83 -2.58
N THR A 41 -18.07 -2.52 -2.39
CA THR A 41 -18.86 -1.49 -3.08
C THR A 41 -18.48 -1.40 -4.55
N ASP A 42 -19.38 -1.79 -5.45
CA ASP A 42 -19.17 -1.65 -6.89
C ASP A 42 -18.98 -0.18 -7.28
N PRO A 43 -17.97 0.14 -8.12
CA PRO A 43 -17.78 1.49 -8.59
C PRO A 43 -18.96 1.87 -9.50
N PRO A 44 -19.39 3.14 -9.50
CA PRO A 44 -20.44 3.57 -10.42
C PRO A 44 -19.98 3.33 -11.86
N THR A 45 -20.77 2.55 -12.58
CA THR A 45 -20.47 2.21 -13.97
C THR A 45 -20.97 3.34 -14.86
N PRO A 46 -20.21 3.81 -15.88
CA PRO A 46 -20.74 4.75 -16.85
C PRO A 46 -21.90 4.13 -17.65
N PRO A 47 -22.87 4.92 -18.14
CA PRO A 47 -23.97 4.39 -18.93
C PRO A 47 -23.45 3.81 -20.25
N ARG A 48 -24.10 2.75 -20.73
CA ARG A 48 -23.82 2.17 -22.05
C ARG A 48 -24.50 3.01 -23.15
N PRO A 49 -23.99 2.96 -24.39
CA PRO A 49 -24.70 3.55 -25.51
C PRO A 49 -26.13 2.97 -25.61
N GLY A 50 -27.14 3.83 -25.60
CA GLY A 50 -28.56 3.45 -25.66
C GLY A 50 -29.29 3.36 -24.31
N ASP A 51 -28.59 3.50 -23.19
CA ASP A 51 -29.23 3.57 -21.87
C ASP A 51 -30.06 4.87 -21.72
N PRO A 52 -31.17 4.85 -20.95
CA PRO A 52 -31.96 6.05 -20.69
C PRO A 52 -31.13 7.13 -19.97
N PRO A 53 -31.48 8.43 -20.14
CA PRO A 53 -30.78 9.52 -19.47
C PRO A 53 -30.84 9.36 -17.95
N ARG A 54 -29.68 9.44 -17.29
CA ARG A 54 -29.59 9.48 -15.83
C ARG A 54 -30.16 10.78 -15.27
N SER A 55 -30.78 10.68 -14.10
CA SER A 55 -31.14 11.83 -13.29
C SER A 55 -29.91 12.67 -12.92
N THR A 56 -30.13 13.93 -12.53
CA THR A 56 -29.05 14.81 -12.06
C THR A 56 -28.32 14.21 -10.86
N GLU A 57 -29.03 13.55 -9.95
CA GLU A 57 -28.46 12.92 -8.76
C GLU A 57 -27.55 11.74 -9.11
N GLU A 58 -27.98 10.84 -10.00
CA GLU A 58 -27.14 9.72 -10.47
C GLU A 58 -25.90 10.19 -11.23
N ARG A 59 -26.02 11.29 -11.98
CA ARG A 59 -24.87 11.91 -12.65
C ARG A 59 -23.90 12.51 -11.65
N LEU A 60 -24.40 13.25 -10.66
CA LEU A 60 -23.58 13.82 -9.59
C LEU A 60 -22.86 12.72 -8.82
N ALA A 61 -23.56 11.66 -8.41
CA ALA A 61 -22.97 10.52 -7.72
C ALA A 61 -21.87 9.83 -8.55
N CYS A 62 -22.09 9.66 -9.87
CA CYS A 62 -21.08 9.09 -10.77
C CYS A 62 -19.84 10.01 -10.90
N HIS A 63 -20.04 11.31 -11.05
CA HIS A 63 -18.95 12.28 -11.22
C HIS A 63 -18.20 12.55 -9.91
N SER A 64 -18.87 12.53 -8.77
CA SER A 64 -18.25 12.72 -7.45
C SER A 64 -17.49 11.48 -6.95
N ALA A 65 -17.72 10.32 -7.55
CA ALA A 65 -17.05 9.07 -7.16
C ALA A 65 -15.60 8.93 -7.67
N PHE A 66 -15.11 9.87 -8.50
CA PHE A 66 -13.75 9.86 -9.07
C PHE A 66 -13.31 8.47 -9.57
N VAL A 67 -14.12 7.89 -10.47
CA VAL A 67 -13.92 6.54 -11.00
C VAL A 67 -12.49 6.36 -11.53
N THR A 68 -11.80 5.34 -11.01
CA THR A 68 -10.44 5.01 -11.47
C THR A 68 -10.48 4.36 -12.84
N ILE A 69 -9.87 4.99 -13.83
CA ILE A 69 -9.71 4.44 -15.17
C ILE A 69 -8.51 3.50 -15.19
N ARG A 70 -8.67 2.31 -15.78
CA ARG A 70 -7.57 1.37 -15.95
C ARG A 70 -6.59 1.91 -16.99
N THR A 71 -5.37 2.21 -16.55
CA THR A 71 -4.27 2.66 -17.41
C THR A 71 -3.23 1.54 -17.61
N PRO A 72 -2.30 1.68 -18.56
CA PRO A 72 -1.18 0.76 -18.72
C PRO A 72 -0.37 0.60 -17.42
N ALA A 73 -0.08 1.71 -16.72
CA ALA A 73 0.63 1.68 -15.44
C ALA A 73 -0.07 0.84 -14.37
N ILE A 74 -1.40 0.99 -14.23
CA ILE A 74 -2.21 0.16 -13.31
C ILE A 74 -2.18 -1.31 -13.72
N SER A 75 -2.18 -1.60 -15.02
CA SER A 75 -2.13 -2.97 -15.54
C SER A 75 -0.78 -3.65 -15.28
N THR A 76 0.32 -2.90 -15.43
CA THR A 76 1.67 -3.35 -15.07
C THR A 76 1.78 -3.60 -13.56
N LEU A 77 1.30 -2.66 -12.74
CA LEU A 77 1.28 -2.80 -11.29
C LEU A 77 0.48 -4.04 -10.86
N ALA A 78 -0.71 -4.25 -11.43
CA ALA A 78 -1.54 -5.42 -11.17
C ALA A 78 -0.82 -6.73 -11.48
N THR A 79 -0.12 -6.77 -12.61
CA THR A 79 0.64 -7.94 -13.06
C THR A 79 1.80 -8.24 -12.12
N GLN A 80 2.54 -7.21 -11.70
CA GLN A 80 3.65 -7.35 -10.77
C GLN A 80 3.17 -7.81 -9.39
N VAL A 81 2.19 -7.13 -8.79
CA VAL A 81 1.64 -7.51 -7.47
C VAL A 81 1.13 -8.95 -7.49
N ARG A 82 0.41 -9.35 -8.55
CA ARG A 82 -0.07 -10.74 -8.70
C ARG A 82 1.09 -11.73 -8.79
N THR A 83 2.10 -11.43 -9.62
CA THR A 83 3.29 -12.28 -9.79
C THR A 83 4.02 -12.46 -8.47
N LEU A 84 4.29 -11.37 -7.75
CA LEU A 84 5.00 -11.41 -6.45
C LEU A 84 4.21 -12.16 -5.39
N THR A 85 2.89 -11.96 -5.34
CA THR A 85 2.01 -12.68 -4.42
C THR A 85 2.03 -14.18 -4.70
N ILE A 86 2.09 -14.61 -5.97
CA ILE A 86 2.19 -16.03 -6.33
C ILE A 86 3.56 -16.59 -5.98
N LEU A 87 4.64 -15.89 -6.35
CA LEU A 87 6.02 -16.30 -6.05
C LEU A 87 6.24 -16.41 -4.53
N GLY A 88 5.75 -15.44 -3.77
CA GLY A 88 5.86 -15.41 -2.31
C GLY A 88 5.19 -16.58 -1.61
N ARG A 89 4.17 -17.22 -2.20
CA ARG A 89 3.53 -18.41 -1.61
C ARG A 89 4.46 -19.61 -1.49
N HIS A 90 5.46 -19.69 -2.37
CA HIS A 90 6.41 -20.79 -2.42
C HIS A 90 7.71 -20.49 -1.66
N GLN A 91 7.85 -19.29 -1.10
CA GLN A 91 9.00 -18.90 -0.28
C GLN A 91 8.65 -19.07 1.20
N GLN A 92 9.24 -20.09 1.82
CA GLN A 92 9.01 -20.45 3.23
C GLN A 92 10.17 -20.03 4.14
N THR A 93 11.37 -19.81 3.57
CA THR A 93 12.62 -19.62 4.34
C THR A 93 13.15 -18.18 4.30
N THR A 94 12.77 -17.39 3.29
CA THR A 94 13.25 -16.01 3.10
C THR A 94 12.08 -15.04 3.07
N ALA A 95 12.36 -13.76 3.34
CA ALA A 95 11.39 -12.69 3.15
C ALA A 95 10.78 -12.77 1.74
N ARG A 96 9.46 -12.60 1.67
CA ARG A 96 8.73 -12.66 0.40
C ARG A 96 9.12 -11.47 -0.47
N PRO A 97 9.10 -11.60 -1.80
CA PRO A 97 9.52 -10.52 -2.66
C PRO A 97 8.56 -9.35 -2.52
N SER A 98 9.10 -8.14 -2.39
CA SER A 98 8.32 -6.93 -2.15
C SER A 98 8.41 -5.96 -3.33
N LEU A 99 7.49 -5.01 -3.37
CA LEU A 99 7.36 -4.04 -4.45
C LEU A 99 7.39 -2.62 -3.91
N ILE A 100 8.16 -1.75 -4.53
CA ILE A 100 8.15 -0.31 -4.25
C ILE A 100 7.48 0.41 -5.41
N VAL A 101 6.46 1.20 -5.12
CA VAL A 101 5.68 2.04 -6.03
C VAL A 101 6.06 3.50 -5.79
N THR A 102 6.88 4.06 -6.68
CA THR A 102 7.37 5.44 -6.58
C THR A 102 6.91 6.29 -7.75
N GLY A 103 6.87 7.61 -7.53
CA GLY A 103 6.46 8.62 -8.51
C GLY A 103 6.15 9.96 -7.84
N PRO A 104 5.95 11.05 -8.59
CA PRO A 104 5.70 12.38 -8.03
C PRO A 104 4.46 12.46 -7.13
N ALA A 105 4.40 13.51 -6.31
CA ALA A 105 3.19 13.82 -5.56
C ALA A 105 1.98 13.98 -6.51
N ALA A 106 0.81 13.51 -6.08
CA ALA A 106 -0.42 13.50 -6.88
C ALA A 106 -0.37 12.68 -8.19
N ALA A 107 0.61 11.80 -8.38
CA ALA A 107 0.68 10.89 -9.54
C ALA A 107 -0.36 9.75 -9.52
N GLY A 108 -1.27 9.70 -8.53
CA GLY A 108 -2.28 8.63 -8.43
C GLY A 108 -1.77 7.30 -7.86
N LYS A 109 -0.63 7.29 -7.15
CA LYS A 109 -0.05 6.07 -6.53
C LYS A 109 -1.01 5.37 -5.58
N THR A 110 -1.57 6.10 -4.61
CA THR A 110 -2.57 5.56 -3.68
C THR A 110 -3.77 5.00 -4.42
N THR A 111 -4.28 5.72 -5.43
CA THR A 111 -5.40 5.28 -6.26
C THR A 111 -5.08 3.98 -7.00
N ALA A 112 -3.91 3.88 -7.63
CA ALA A 112 -3.46 2.67 -8.32
C ALA A 112 -3.28 1.49 -7.35
N LEU A 113 -2.67 1.75 -6.19
CA LEU A 113 -2.44 0.76 -5.13
C LEU A 113 -3.76 0.19 -4.60
N LEU A 114 -4.72 1.05 -4.24
CA LEU A 114 -6.05 0.66 -3.78
C LEU A 114 -6.81 -0.13 -4.86
N HIS A 115 -6.74 0.32 -6.12
CA HIS A 115 -7.42 -0.33 -7.24
C HIS A 115 -6.90 -1.76 -7.49
N VAL A 116 -5.57 -1.92 -7.59
CA VAL A 116 -4.93 -3.23 -7.78
C VAL A 116 -5.22 -4.16 -6.61
N SER A 117 -5.11 -3.65 -5.40
CA SER A 117 -5.31 -4.46 -4.20
C SER A 117 -6.77 -4.85 -3.97
N ARG A 118 -7.72 -4.00 -4.36
CA ARG A 118 -9.14 -4.39 -4.45
C ARG A 118 -9.33 -5.56 -5.42
N ALA A 119 -8.71 -5.50 -6.61
CA ALA A 119 -8.80 -6.60 -7.57
C ALA A 119 -8.20 -7.90 -7.01
N CYS A 120 -7.06 -7.83 -6.33
CA CYS A 120 -6.44 -8.96 -5.64
C CYS A 120 -7.34 -9.52 -4.53
N HIS A 121 -7.93 -8.64 -3.70
CA HIS A 121 -8.88 -9.01 -2.66
C HIS A 121 -10.07 -9.79 -3.23
N LEU A 122 -10.77 -9.22 -4.21
CA LEU A 122 -11.94 -9.87 -4.84
C LEU A 122 -11.57 -11.19 -5.54
N ALA A 123 -10.42 -11.23 -6.19
CA ALA A 123 -9.93 -12.46 -6.81
C ALA A 123 -9.62 -13.56 -5.79
N HIS A 124 -9.12 -13.19 -4.60
CA HIS A 124 -8.87 -14.15 -3.53
C HIS A 124 -10.17 -14.65 -2.90
N THR A 125 -11.06 -13.75 -2.49
CA THR A 125 -12.34 -14.09 -1.84
C THR A 125 -13.21 -14.98 -2.73
N ARG A 126 -13.21 -14.73 -4.05
CA ARG A 126 -13.90 -15.59 -5.02
C ARG A 126 -13.30 -16.99 -5.15
N LYS A 127 -11.98 -17.14 -4.99
CA LYS A 127 -11.29 -18.44 -5.07
C LYS A 127 -11.38 -19.24 -3.78
N ASN A 128 -11.47 -18.53 -2.65
CA ASN A 128 -11.51 -19.11 -1.31
C ASN A 128 -12.77 -18.58 -0.60
N PRO A 129 -13.97 -19.01 -1.01
CA PRO A 129 -15.19 -18.60 -0.31
C PRO A 129 -15.11 -19.09 1.15
N PRO A 130 -15.54 -18.26 2.12
CA PRO A 130 -15.58 -18.70 3.51
C PRO A 130 -16.52 -19.91 3.65
N PRO A 131 -16.20 -20.88 4.53
CA PRO A 131 -17.08 -22.00 4.80
C PRO A 131 -18.48 -21.53 5.22
N PRO A 132 -19.55 -22.27 4.89
CA PRO A 132 -20.89 -21.96 5.36
C PRO A 132 -20.92 -21.84 6.89
N GLY A 133 -21.45 -20.73 7.41
CA GLY A 133 -21.50 -20.47 8.85
C GLY A 133 -20.24 -19.85 9.47
N SER A 134 -19.21 -19.53 8.67
CA SER A 134 -18.09 -18.72 9.16
C SER A 134 -18.56 -17.32 9.54
N ALA A 135 -18.37 -16.94 10.80
CA ALA A 135 -18.57 -15.58 11.27
C ALA A 135 -17.50 -14.60 10.74
N HIS A 136 -16.42 -15.11 10.14
CA HIS A 136 -15.28 -14.31 9.72
C HIS A 136 -15.15 -14.28 8.20
N ALA A 137 -15.19 -13.07 7.64
CA ALA A 137 -14.85 -12.82 6.25
C ALA A 137 -13.33 -12.98 6.03
N ALA A 138 -12.93 -13.51 4.88
CA ALA A 138 -11.51 -13.63 4.53
C ALA A 138 -10.86 -12.24 4.45
N VAL A 139 -9.72 -12.05 5.11
CA VAL A 139 -8.97 -10.79 5.12
C VAL A 139 -7.66 -10.96 4.33
N PRO A 140 -7.70 -10.95 2.98
CA PRO A 140 -6.52 -11.25 2.18
C PRO A 140 -5.50 -10.11 2.11
N VAL A 141 -5.95 -8.88 2.36
CA VAL A 141 -5.20 -7.63 2.15
C VAL A 141 -5.25 -6.78 3.40
N ALA A 142 -4.13 -6.13 3.76
CA ALA A 142 -4.08 -5.06 4.73
C ALA A 142 -3.56 -3.75 4.14
N TYR A 143 -4.14 -2.62 4.55
CA TYR A 143 -3.73 -1.28 4.13
C TYR A 143 -3.34 -0.43 5.35
N ALA A 144 -2.11 0.03 5.38
CA ALA A 144 -1.57 0.91 6.41
C ALA A 144 -1.06 2.21 5.78
N LEU A 145 -1.37 3.33 6.42
CA LEU A 145 -0.86 4.65 6.08
C LEU A 145 0.22 5.03 7.09
N VAL A 146 1.42 5.38 6.63
CA VAL A 146 2.48 5.80 7.55
C VAL A 146 2.13 7.16 8.17
N PRO A 147 2.07 7.27 9.51
CA PRO A 147 1.80 8.55 10.16
C PRO A 147 3.00 9.51 10.02
N PRO A 148 2.79 10.83 10.05
CA PRO A 148 3.89 11.78 10.05
C PRO A 148 4.77 11.59 11.29
N GLY A 149 6.09 11.56 11.11
CA GLY A 149 7.02 11.35 12.22
C GLY A 149 6.92 9.97 12.88
N ALA A 150 6.45 8.95 12.13
CA ALA A 150 6.22 7.62 12.67
C ALA A 150 7.44 7.03 13.39
N THR A 151 7.25 6.69 14.65
CA THR A 151 8.09 5.73 15.39
C THR A 151 7.68 4.30 15.04
N ALA A 152 8.53 3.33 15.36
CA ALA A 152 8.17 1.92 15.22
C ALA A 152 6.90 1.57 16.02
N LYS A 153 6.75 2.07 17.26
CA LYS A 153 5.54 1.84 18.07
C LYS A 153 4.28 2.43 17.44
N THR A 154 4.33 3.67 16.94
CA THR A 154 3.18 4.28 16.25
C THR A 154 2.86 3.55 14.96
N LEU A 155 3.88 3.11 14.22
CA LEU A 155 3.70 2.37 12.97
C LEU A 155 3.01 1.02 13.23
N ILE A 156 3.49 0.19 14.17
CA ILE A 156 2.85 -1.09 14.47
C ILE A 156 1.43 -0.92 15.03
N THR A 157 1.15 0.20 15.71
CA THR A 157 -0.20 0.53 16.18
C THR A 157 -1.17 0.74 15.01
N GLU A 158 -0.71 1.26 13.87
CA GLU A 158 -1.55 1.36 12.66
C GLU A 158 -1.91 -0.01 12.08
N PHE A 159 -1.00 -0.99 12.16
CA PHE A 159 -1.30 -2.38 11.78
C PHE A 159 -2.29 -3.01 12.75
N ALA A 160 -2.12 -2.80 14.05
CA ALA A 160 -3.06 -3.27 15.06
C ALA A 160 -4.47 -2.67 14.85
N ARG A 161 -4.53 -1.37 14.56
CA ARG A 161 -5.77 -0.64 14.27
C ARG A 161 -6.49 -1.18 13.03
N TYR A 162 -5.75 -1.69 12.03
CA TYR A 162 -6.36 -2.26 10.82
C TYR A 162 -7.32 -3.42 11.14
N LEU A 163 -6.90 -4.38 11.97
CA LEU A 163 -7.73 -5.52 12.38
C LEU A 163 -8.51 -5.29 13.69
N GLY A 164 -8.42 -4.10 14.28
CA GLY A 164 -9.05 -3.80 15.56
C GLY A 164 -8.42 -4.54 16.75
N ILE A 165 -7.12 -4.84 16.68
CA ILE A 165 -6.38 -5.45 17.80
C ILE A 165 -6.33 -4.45 18.96
N PRO A 166 -6.83 -4.79 20.16
CA PRO A 166 -6.81 -3.88 21.29
C PRO A 166 -5.38 -3.53 21.71
N THR A 167 -5.03 -2.25 21.64
CA THR A 167 -3.73 -1.74 22.11
C THR A 167 -3.93 -0.77 23.26
N THR A 168 -3.17 -0.94 24.35
CA THR A 168 -3.14 0.02 25.46
C THR A 168 -1.83 0.80 25.47
N THR A 169 -1.82 1.98 26.11
CA THR A 169 -0.64 2.83 26.19
C THR A 169 0.57 2.13 26.83
N ARG A 170 0.31 1.20 27.76
CA ARG A 170 1.32 0.45 28.52
C ARG A 170 1.97 -0.69 27.71
N MET A 171 1.36 -1.14 26.61
CA MET A 171 1.95 -2.21 25.81
C MET A 171 3.27 -1.77 25.18
N THR A 172 4.25 -2.66 25.19
CA THR A 172 5.53 -2.45 24.51
C THR A 172 5.35 -2.62 23.00
N GLN A 173 6.30 -2.10 22.22
CA GLN A 173 6.31 -2.33 20.77
C GLN A 173 6.29 -3.82 20.43
N THR A 174 7.14 -4.62 21.09
CA THR A 174 7.23 -6.07 20.88
C THR A 174 5.89 -6.77 21.13
N GLN A 175 5.20 -6.44 22.23
CA GLN A 175 3.88 -7.02 22.53
C GLN A 175 2.85 -6.72 21.43
N ILE A 176 2.86 -5.50 20.88
CA ILE A 176 1.95 -5.13 19.78
C ILE A 176 2.36 -5.86 18.49
N THR A 177 3.67 -5.95 18.19
CA THR A 177 4.18 -6.68 17.02
C THR A 177 3.79 -8.16 17.08
N ASP A 178 3.92 -8.81 18.23
CA ASP A 178 3.58 -10.23 18.39
C ASP A 178 2.08 -10.45 18.17
N ALA A 179 1.23 -9.59 18.73
CA ALA A 179 -0.21 -9.64 18.52
C ALA A 179 -0.60 -9.41 17.04
N VAL A 180 0.05 -8.45 16.37
CA VAL A 180 -0.14 -8.20 14.93
C VAL A 180 0.28 -9.42 14.11
N CYS A 181 1.48 -9.96 14.32
CA CYS A 181 1.98 -11.12 13.59
C CYS A 181 1.07 -12.33 13.74
N HIS A 182 0.63 -12.62 14.97
CA HIS A 182 -0.30 -13.70 15.24
C HIS A 182 -1.64 -13.49 14.52
N THR A 183 -2.27 -12.32 14.71
CA THR A 183 -3.61 -12.05 14.17
C THR A 183 -3.61 -11.95 12.65
N TYR A 184 -2.59 -11.35 12.04
CA TYR A 184 -2.48 -11.25 10.58
C TYR A 184 -2.29 -12.62 9.92
N THR A 185 -1.48 -13.48 10.54
CA THR A 185 -1.28 -14.86 10.07
C THR A 185 -2.57 -15.66 10.19
N ALA A 186 -3.25 -15.58 11.34
CA ALA A 186 -4.54 -16.26 11.57
C ALA A 186 -5.65 -15.75 10.62
N ALA A 187 -5.65 -14.45 10.30
CA ALA A 187 -6.60 -13.84 9.37
C ALA A 187 -6.34 -14.18 7.89
N GLY A 188 -5.19 -14.81 7.57
CA GLY A 188 -4.83 -15.18 6.20
C GLY A 188 -4.39 -14.01 5.31
N ILE A 189 -3.90 -12.93 5.93
CA ILE A 189 -3.35 -11.78 5.19
C ILE A 189 -2.09 -12.23 4.46
N HIS A 190 -2.07 -12.00 3.14
CA HIS A 190 -0.93 -12.36 2.29
C HIS A 190 -0.47 -11.22 1.38
N LEU A 191 -1.15 -10.06 1.44
CA LEU A 191 -0.75 -8.82 0.79
C LEU A 191 -0.87 -7.66 1.78
N VAL A 192 0.21 -6.94 2.01
CA VAL A 192 0.27 -5.78 2.90
C VAL A 192 0.69 -4.56 2.10
N LEU A 193 -0.09 -3.49 2.18
CA LEU A 193 0.13 -2.23 1.50
C LEU A 193 0.53 -1.18 2.52
N ILE A 194 1.66 -0.52 2.30
CA ILE A 194 2.15 0.56 3.15
C ILE A 194 2.28 1.81 2.30
N ASP A 195 1.41 2.78 2.56
CA ASP A 195 1.37 4.04 1.84
C ASP A 195 2.13 5.14 2.57
N GLU A 196 2.59 6.13 1.80
CA GLU A 196 3.38 7.26 2.29
C GLU A 196 4.68 6.87 3.01
N ILE A 197 5.37 5.80 2.56
CA ILE A 197 6.59 5.28 3.19
C ILE A 197 7.72 6.33 3.29
N HIS A 198 7.70 7.32 2.39
CA HIS A 198 8.62 8.46 2.38
C HIS A 198 8.53 9.34 3.65
N ARG A 199 7.47 9.19 4.45
CA ARG A 199 7.34 9.84 5.77
C ARG A 199 8.30 9.28 6.81
N LEU A 200 8.85 8.08 6.57
CA LEU A 200 9.94 7.55 7.37
C LEU A 200 11.26 8.19 6.94
N ASN A 201 11.97 8.79 7.89
CA ASN A 201 13.33 9.28 7.65
C ASN A 201 14.36 8.32 8.27
N PRO A 202 14.94 7.39 7.48
CA PRO A 202 15.89 6.39 7.99
C PRO A 202 17.20 7.01 8.50
N ARG A 203 17.45 8.31 8.25
CA ARG A 203 18.62 9.03 8.80
C ARG A 203 18.43 9.43 10.27
N THR A 204 17.21 9.36 10.78
CA THR A 204 16.91 9.60 12.19
C THR A 204 16.87 8.26 12.94
N THR A 205 17.22 8.26 14.22
CA THR A 205 17.09 7.06 15.07
C THR A 205 15.67 6.50 15.02
N THR A 206 14.66 7.38 15.12
CA THR A 206 13.25 7.01 15.07
C THR A 206 12.87 6.32 13.74
N GLY A 207 13.26 6.90 12.60
CA GLY A 207 12.95 6.31 11.31
C GLY A 207 13.76 5.04 11.01
N ALA A 208 14.99 4.92 11.52
CA ALA A 208 15.77 3.68 11.43
C ALA A 208 15.11 2.54 12.21
N GLN A 209 14.57 2.83 13.40
CA GLN A 209 13.79 1.86 14.19
C GLN A 209 12.50 1.44 13.47
N ALA A 210 11.78 2.40 12.85
CA ALA A 210 10.58 2.09 12.07
C ALA A 210 10.88 1.24 10.82
N ALA A 211 11.98 1.51 10.12
CA ALA A 211 12.43 0.68 9.00
C ALA A 211 12.84 -0.73 9.46
N GLY A 212 13.52 -0.84 10.62
CA GLY A 212 13.83 -2.13 11.25
C GLY A 212 12.59 -2.94 11.59
N LEU A 213 11.54 -2.30 12.10
CA LEU A 213 10.25 -2.95 12.33
C LEU A 213 9.63 -3.48 11.02
N LEU A 214 9.68 -2.71 9.93
CA LEU A 214 9.13 -3.17 8.65
C LEU A 214 9.87 -4.41 8.14
N LYS A 215 11.19 -4.44 8.28
CA LYS A 215 12.00 -5.63 7.98
C LYS A 215 11.56 -6.82 8.84
N ASP A 216 11.46 -6.65 10.16
CA ASP A 216 10.98 -7.70 11.07
C ASP A 216 9.60 -8.23 10.67
N LEU A 217 8.67 -7.35 10.32
CA LEU A 217 7.35 -7.74 9.81
C LEU A 217 7.42 -8.54 8.51
N THR A 218 8.32 -8.19 7.58
CA THR A 218 8.46 -8.92 6.31
C THR A 218 9.04 -10.33 6.47
N GLU A 219 9.83 -10.54 7.52
CA GLU A 219 10.41 -11.85 7.85
C GLU A 219 9.41 -12.72 8.63
N ARG A 220 8.57 -12.10 9.46
CA ARG A 220 7.61 -12.80 10.34
C ARG A 220 6.24 -13.04 9.71
N LEU A 221 5.80 -12.18 8.80
CA LEU A 221 4.49 -12.31 8.16
C LEU A 221 4.59 -13.09 6.84
N PRO A 222 3.70 -14.08 6.61
CA PRO A 222 3.59 -14.78 5.34
C PRO A 222 2.84 -13.92 4.30
N ALA A 223 3.31 -12.69 4.06
CA ALA A 223 2.67 -11.72 3.17
C ALA A 223 3.68 -11.02 2.24
N THR A 224 3.23 -10.67 1.04
CA THR A 224 3.95 -9.79 0.13
C THR A 224 3.70 -8.34 0.53
N PHE A 225 4.76 -7.55 0.63
CA PHE A 225 4.67 -6.13 0.99
C PHE A 225 4.76 -5.25 -0.26
N VAL A 226 3.92 -4.22 -0.31
CA VAL A 226 3.95 -3.18 -1.34
C VAL A 226 4.06 -1.82 -0.67
N TYR A 227 5.11 -1.08 -0.99
CA TYR A 227 5.41 0.23 -0.41
C TYR A 227 5.13 1.33 -1.42
N ALA A 228 4.36 2.36 -1.07
CA ALA A 228 4.13 3.51 -1.92
C ALA A 228 4.72 4.79 -1.31
N GLY A 229 5.39 5.60 -2.14
CA GLY A 229 5.99 6.86 -1.67
C GLY A 229 6.48 7.76 -2.80
N ILE A 230 7.00 8.93 -2.44
CA ILE A 230 7.66 9.86 -3.37
C ILE A 230 9.17 9.75 -3.22
N ASN A 231 9.91 9.97 -4.31
CA ASN A 231 11.37 10.09 -4.33
C ASN A 231 12.08 8.95 -3.57
N LEU A 232 11.59 7.72 -3.73
CA LEU A 232 12.25 6.54 -3.20
C LEU A 232 13.46 6.22 -4.10
N PRO A 233 14.60 5.76 -3.54
CA PRO A 233 15.84 5.62 -4.31
C PRO A 233 15.62 4.74 -5.54
N ASP A 234 15.95 5.28 -6.70
CA ASP A 234 15.95 4.55 -7.96
C ASP A 234 16.89 3.34 -7.84
N THR A 235 16.34 2.13 -7.95
CA THR A 235 17.15 1.00 -8.40
C THR A 235 16.92 0.93 -9.91
N PRO A 236 17.90 1.34 -10.74
CA PRO A 236 17.67 1.52 -12.16
C PRO A 236 17.59 0.16 -12.84
N CYS A 237 16.44 -0.20 -13.38
CA CYS A 237 16.37 -1.19 -14.45
C CYS A 237 15.09 -1.03 -15.30
N SER A 238 15.00 0.09 -16.03
CA SER A 238 14.43 0.14 -17.39
C SER A 238 14.59 1.57 -17.98
N PRO A 239 14.88 1.71 -19.28
CA PRO A 239 15.02 3.01 -19.92
C PRO A 239 13.66 3.70 -20.08
N ALA A 240 13.57 4.97 -19.69
CA ALA A 240 12.38 5.79 -19.89
C ALA A 240 12.28 6.30 -21.34
N PRO A 241 11.09 6.29 -21.99
CA PRO A 241 10.85 7.10 -23.17
C PRO A 241 10.41 8.53 -22.81
N ALA A 242 10.68 9.46 -23.72
CA ALA A 242 10.54 10.90 -23.57
C ALA A 242 9.10 11.37 -23.27
N ALA A 243 9.02 12.44 -22.49
CA ALA A 243 7.80 13.06 -21.97
C ALA A 243 6.82 13.52 -23.06
N SER A 244 5.53 13.20 -22.86
CA SER A 244 4.40 13.80 -23.58
C SER A 244 3.40 14.42 -22.58
N LYS A 245 2.68 15.46 -23.01
CA LYS A 245 2.04 16.48 -22.17
C LYS A 245 0.69 16.11 -21.52
N ASN A 246 0.36 14.84 -21.33
CA ASN A 246 -0.84 14.42 -20.60
C ASN A 246 -0.48 13.84 -19.23
N ARG A 247 -0.79 14.60 -18.18
CA ARG A 247 -0.43 14.34 -16.77
C ARG A 247 -1.35 13.27 -16.17
N GLN A 248 -1.11 11.99 -16.46
CA GLN A 248 -1.88 10.89 -15.88
C GLN A 248 -1.02 9.63 -15.72
N VAL A 249 -0.73 9.24 -14.47
CA VAL A 249 -0.20 7.94 -13.98
C VAL A 249 1.00 7.27 -14.70
N ASP A 250 1.60 7.88 -15.72
CA ASP A 250 2.68 7.29 -16.52
C ASP A 250 4.03 7.17 -15.78
N GLU A 251 4.14 7.80 -14.61
CA GLU A 251 5.38 7.84 -13.80
C GLU A 251 5.23 7.05 -12.50
N VAL A 252 4.54 5.90 -12.55
CA VAL A 252 4.51 4.94 -11.45
C VAL A 252 5.54 3.87 -11.73
N GLN A 253 6.71 3.98 -11.09
CA GLN A 253 7.76 2.98 -11.19
C GLN A 253 7.60 1.92 -10.10
N ALA A 254 7.76 0.68 -10.50
CA ALA A 254 7.68 -0.49 -9.65
C ALA A 254 9.05 -1.16 -9.55
N VAL A 255 9.68 -1.05 -8.39
CA VAL A 255 11.02 -1.62 -8.13
C VAL A 255 10.88 -2.87 -7.28
N PHE A 256 11.52 -3.95 -7.72
CA PHE A 256 11.57 -5.23 -7.02
C PHE A 256 12.60 -5.16 -5.89
N ASP A 257 12.15 -5.34 -4.66
CA ASP A 257 13.02 -5.42 -3.48
C ASP A 257 13.08 -6.88 -2.98
N ARG A 258 14.29 -7.46 -3.09
CA ARG A 258 14.62 -8.83 -2.69
C ARG A 258 15.23 -8.94 -1.31
N SER A 259 15.77 -7.86 -0.76
CA SER A 259 16.63 -7.92 0.42
C SER A 259 15.91 -7.48 1.70
N GLY A 260 14.84 -6.69 1.60
CA GLY A 260 14.29 -5.99 2.77
C GLY A 260 15.28 -5.01 3.40
N ASP A 261 16.46 -4.83 2.77
CA ASP A 261 17.46 -3.85 3.13
C ASP A 261 17.10 -2.56 2.41
N TRP A 262 16.20 -1.81 3.04
CA TRP A 262 15.86 -0.46 2.65
C TRP A 262 17.14 0.37 2.47
N PRO A 263 17.26 1.23 1.43
CA PRO A 263 18.54 1.85 1.12
C PRO A 263 18.99 2.75 2.26
N ARG A 264 20.08 2.36 2.92
CA ARG A 264 21.00 3.35 3.52
C ARG A 264 21.54 4.14 2.35
N ALA A 265 21.00 5.33 2.11
CA ALA A 265 21.55 6.26 1.14
C ALA A 265 23.04 6.47 1.44
N SER A 266 23.88 5.75 0.71
CA SER A 266 25.33 5.77 0.90
C SER A 266 25.83 7.15 0.55
N ARG A 267 26.52 7.81 1.49
CA ARG A 267 27.48 8.86 1.15
C ARG A 267 28.59 8.20 0.32
N ARG A 268 28.46 8.17 -1.01
CA ARG A 268 29.61 8.03 -1.90
C ARG A 268 29.47 9.03 -3.03
N ALA A 269 30.54 9.78 -3.20
CA ALA A 269 30.72 10.85 -4.16
C ALA A 269 30.28 10.42 -5.56
N VAL A 270 29.67 11.37 -6.27
CA VAL A 270 29.48 11.32 -7.71
C VAL A 270 30.83 11.02 -8.36
N PRO A 271 31.03 9.89 -9.07
CA PRO A 271 32.18 9.75 -9.93
C PRO A 271 31.95 10.68 -11.13
N HIS A 272 32.71 11.75 -11.22
CA HIS A 272 32.88 12.48 -12.47
C HIS A 272 33.45 11.51 -13.52
N CYS A 273 32.63 11.09 -14.48
CA CYS A 273 33.10 10.41 -15.68
C CYS A 273 33.93 11.38 -16.51
N ARG A 274 35.27 11.26 -16.46
CA ARG A 274 36.13 11.76 -17.54
C ARG A 274 36.14 10.72 -18.67
N PRO A 275 36.04 11.12 -19.94
CA PRO A 275 36.15 10.20 -21.06
C PRO A 275 37.61 9.80 -21.24
N LEU A 276 37.91 8.51 -21.11
CA LEU A 276 39.18 7.96 -21.57
C LEU A 276 39.06 7.65 -23.06
N ARG A 277 39.84 8.40 -23.86
CA ARG A 277 40.16 8.06 -25.25
C ARG A 277 41.11 6.85 -25.26
N GLY A 278 40.91 5.94 -26.22
CA GLY A 278 42.03 5.23 -26.85
C GLY A 278 42.04 3.70 -26.74
N VAL A 279 41.67 3.07 -27.86
CA VAL A 279 42.30 1.91 -28.53
C VAL A 279 42.53 0.59 -27.77
N GLY A 280 41.95 -0.49 -28.31
CA GLY A 280 42.48 -1.85 -28.11
C GLY A 280 41.51 -2.99 -28.39
N ARG A 281 41.32 -3.35 -29.67
CA ARG A 281 40.64 -4.60 -30.07
C ARG A 281 41.42 -5.81 -29.54
N LEU A 282 40.74 -6.79 -28.94
CA LEU A 282 41.24 -8.16 -28.82
C LEU A 282 40.14 -9.16 -29.20
N LYS A 283 40.48 -10.02 -30.16
CA LYS A 283 39.65 -11.08 -30.79
C LYS A 283 39.37 -12.21 -29.79
N CYS A 284 38.15 -12.76 -29.84
CA CYS A 284 37.83 -14.07 -29.29
C CYS A 284 38.33 -15.19 -30.23
N SER A 285 38.96 -16.22 -29.66
CA SER A 285 39.28 -17.49 -30.30
C SER A 285 38.64 -18.63 -29.48
N PRO A 286 37.97 -19.62 -30.10
CA PRO A 286 37.37 -20.74 -29.38
C PRO A 286 38.41 -21.85 -29.11
N ARG A 287 38.49 -22.32 -27.87
CA ARG A 287 39.35 -23.45 -27.47
C ARG A 287 38.58 -24.76 -27.63
N ARG A 288 39.09 -25.67 -28.46
CA ARG A 288 38.66 -27.08 -28.54
C ARG A 288 39.29 -27.86 -27.39
N GLU A 289 38.51 -28.61 -26.63
CA GLU A 289 39.02 -29.66 -25.73
C GLU A 289 39.11 -30.98 -26.50
N GLY A 290 40.31 -31.57 -26.47
CA GLY A 290 40.65 -32.84 -27.08
C GLY A 290 40.45 -34.00 -26.10
N ILE A 291 39.96 -35.09 -26.66
CA ILE A 291 39.90 -36.44 -26.10
C ILE A 291 41.33 -36.98 -25.95
N ASP A 292 41.64 -37.64 -24.83
CA ASP A 292 42.78 -38.55 -24.78
C ASP A 292 42.41 -39.88 -24.11
N ARG A 293 42.87 -40.98 -24.72
CA ARG A 293 42.64 -42.38 -24.34
C ARG A 293 43.99 -43.01 -23.98
N GLY A 294 43.97 -43.94 -23.03
CA GLY A 294 44.97 -45.00 -22.88
C GLY A 294 46.04 -44.72 -21.81
N PRO A 295 46.79 -45.73 -21.37
CA PRO A 295 47.12 -46.97 -22.08
C PRO A 295 46.15 -48.15 -21.90
#